data_AF-A0A916XDU1-F1
#
_entry.id   AF-A0A916XDU1-F1
#
_cell.length_a   1.000
_cell.length_b   1.000
_cell.length_c   1.000
_cell.angle_alpha   90.00
_cell.angle_beta   90.00
_cell.angle_gamma   90.00
#
_symmetry.space_group_name_H-M   'P 1'
#
loop_
_entity.id
_entity.type
_entity.pdbx_description
1 polymer ?
#
loop_
_entity_poly.entity_id
_entity_poly.type
_entity_poly.pdbx_seq_one_letter_code
_entity_poly.pdbx_strand_id
1 'polypeptide(L)'
;MNQRSDRTSNNDLDWKIYCLLLAAVMLILLSLLAPFLLTRSAASDGFDFSKTGPIGDTISGLMNPFIAMSGVIVTGLAFYIQYKANKQQREFFEKEQKSNKILLQDQIYNQNRQNQIQQFESQFYEMLKLHRENITEMKINGYDFEEVDNGLKRREKDTEGRKLFVVMEGVSQTVSIV
;
A
#
# COMPACT_ATOMS: atom_id res chain seq x y z
N MET A 1 8.83 7.24 -19.14
CA MET A 1 9.43 8.54 -18.74
C MET A 1 10.79 8.24 -18.13
N ASN A 2 11.84 8.79 -18.74
CA ASN A 2 13.23 8.34 -18.68
C ASN A 2 13.87 8.61 -17.30
N GLN A 3 14.21 7.57 -16.52
CA GLN A 3 15.06 7.75 -15.34
C GLN A 3 16.52 7.66 -15.78
N ARG A 4 17.11 8.80 -16.13
CA ARG A 4 18.57 8.92 -16.22
C ARG A 4 19.09 8.87 -14.79
N SER A 5 19.68 7.73 -14.46
CA SER A 5 20.45 7.49 -13.25
C SER A 5 21.59 8.48 -13.17
N ASP A 6 21.38 9.63 -12.52
CA ASP A 6 22.46 10.49 -12.04
C ASP A 6 23.15 9.81 -10.85
N ARG A 7 23.90 8.75 -11.15
CA ARG A 7 25.02 8.31 -10.31
C ARG A 7 26.18 9.24 -10.62
N THR A 8 26.10 10.49 -10.17
CA THR A 8 27.32 11.27 -9.99
C THR A 8 28.05 10.61 -8.83
N SER A 9 29.03 9.79 -9.20
CA SER A 9 29.92 9.07 -8.30
C SER A 9 30.50 10.08 -7.31
N ASN A 10 30.00 10.06 -6.08
CA ASN A 10 30.58 10.78 -4.95
C ASN A 10 31.74 9.95 -4.35
N ASN A 11 32.44 9.21 -5.22
CA ASN A 11 33.53 8.31 -4.88
C ASN A 11 34.63 9.06 -4.13
N ASP A 12 34.82 10.35 -4.40
CA ASP A 12 35.87 11.15 -3.78
C ASP A 12 35.55 11.48 -2.31
N LEU A 13 34.26 11.64 -1.96
CA LEU A 13 33.83 11.85 -0.57
C LEU A 13 33.78 10.52 0.19
N ASP A 14 33.26 9.47 -0.44
CA ASP A 14 33.20 8.13 0.13
C ASP A 14 34.61 7.53 0.34
N TRP A 15 35.57 7.80 -0.56
CA TRP A 15 36.98 7.42 -0.41
C TRP A 15 37.66 8.18 0.73
N LYS A 16 37.41 9.49 0.88
CA LYS A 16 37.94 10.27 2.01
C LYS A 16 37.39 9.78 3.34
N ILE A 17 36.09 9.46 3.42
CA ILE A 17 35.46 8.86 4.60
C ILE A 17 36.09 7.50 4.91
N TYR A 18 36.30 6.66 3.89
CA TYR A 18 36.92 5.35 4.06
C TYR A 18 38.38 5.44 4.53
N CYS A 19 39.18 6.34 3.95
CA CYS A 19 40.55 6.60 4.39
C CYS A 19 40.60 7.12 5.84
N LEU A 20 39.67 8.00 6.22
CA LEU A 20 39.62 8.56 7.57
C LEU A 20 39.19 7.50 8.59
N LEU A 21 38.20 6.66 8.25
CA LEU A 21 37.77 5.53 9.07
C LEU A 21 38.90 4.51 9.24
N LEU A 22 39.62 4.19 8.17
CA LEU A 22 40.79 3.30 8.21
C LEU A 22 41.88 3.85 9.14
N ALA A 23 42.16 5.16 9.07
CA ALA A 23 43.13 5.82 9.94
C ALA A 23 42.70 5.77 11.42
N ALA A 24 41.42 6.00 11.72
CA ALA A 24 40.88 5.90 13.08
C ALA A 24 40.99 4.47 13.65
N VAL A 25 40.64 3.46 12.85
CA VAL A 25 40.78 2.04 13.22
C VAL A 25 42.25 1.66 13.42
N MET A 26 43.14 2.14 12.56
CA MET A 26 44.58 1.91 12.68
C MET A 26 45.17 2.52 13.95
N LEU A 27 44.74 3.73 14.34
CA LEU A 27 45.15 4.36 15.61
C LEU A 27 44.65 3.60 16.85
N ILE A 28 43.42 3.08 16.82
CA ILE A 28 42.87 2.27 17.90
C ILE A 28 43.64 0.95 18.05
N LEU A 29 43.96 0.29 16.93
CA LEU A 29 44.77 -0.94 16.93
C LEU A 29 46.19 -0.68 17.42
N LEU A 30 46.82 0.43 17.02
CA LEU A 30 48.14 0.83 17.51
C LEU A 30 48.13 1.07 19.03
N SER A 31 47.08 1.72 19.55
CA SER A 31 46.91 1.96 20.98
C SER A 31 46.75 0.66 21.78
N LEU A 32 46.10 -0.36 21.22
CA LEU A 32 45.95 -1.68 21.84
C LEU A 32 47.25 -2.50 21.80
N LEU A 33 48.06 -2.33 20.75
CA LEU A 33 49.32 -3.04 20.57
C LEU A 33 50.48 -2.39 21.33
N ALA A 34 50.39 -1.10 21.64
CA ALA A 34 51.46 -0.32 22.28
C ALA A 34 51.89 -0.88 23.66
N PRO A 35 50.98 -1.24 24.60
CA PRO A 35 51.38 -1.84 25.87
C PRO A 35 52.13 -3.17 25.67
N PHE A 36 51.70 -3.99 24.72
CA PHE A 36 52.34 -5.27 24.42
C PHE A 36 53.73 -5.08 23.78
N LEU A 37 53.87 -4.11 22.87
CA LEU A 37 55.14 -3.81 22.21
C LEU A 37 56.16 -3.20 23.18
N LEU A 38 55.72 -2.35 24.11
CA LEU A 38 56.58 -1.57 25.02
C LEU A 38 56.83 -2.26 26.38
N THR A 39 56.06 -3.30 26.73
CA THR A 39 56.25 -4.10 27.96
C THR A 39 57.13 -5.34 27.71
N ARG A 40 57.55 -5.60 26.47
CA ARG A 40 58.44 -6.73 26.15
C ARG A 40 59.85 -6.45 26.71
N SER A 41 60.50 -7.51 27.22
CA SER A 41 61.86 -7.45 27.76
C SER A 41 62.82 -6.76 26.78
N ALA A 42 63.51 -5.75 27.29
CA ALA A 42 64.37 -4.84 26.55
C ALA A 42 65.53 -5.56 25.86
N ALA A 43 65.82 -5.19 24.61
CA ALA A 43 67.02 -5.67 23.92
C ALA A 43 68.31 -4.94 24.35
N SER A 44 68.22 -3.92 25.23
CA SER A 44 69.38 -3.14 25.72
C SER A 44 69.07 -2.41 27.04
N ASP A 45 70.08 -2.22 27.90
CA ASP A 45 70.02 -1.61 29.25
C ASP A 45 69.32 -0.24 29.34
N GLY A 46 69.28 0.54 28.26
CA GLY A 46 68.58 1.84 28.20
C GLY A 46 67.06 1.74 28.02
N PHE A 47 66.54 0.54 27.78
CA PHE A 47 65.12 0.24 27.59
C PHE A 47 64.59 -0.73 28.66
N ASP A 48 65.32 -0.95 29.77
CA ASP A 48 64.83 -1.82 30.85
C ASP A 48 63.62 -1.20 31.55
N PHE A 49 62.49 -1.81 31.26
CA PHE A 49 61.15 -1.38 31.60
C PHE A 49 60.54 -2.26 32.69
N SER A 50 61.33 -3.01 33.46
CA SER A 50 60.83 -3.88 34.53
C SER A 50 60.14 -3.16 35.72
N LYS A 51 60.22 -1.82 35.82
CA LYS A 51 59.50 -0.97 36.81
C LYS A 51 58.55 0.05 36.14
N THR A 52 57.78 -0.40 35.16
CA THR A 52 57.06 0.41 34.14
C THR A 52 55.77 1.14 34.55
N GLY A 53 55.38 1.18 35.83
CA GLY A 53 54.17 1.91 36.24
C GLY A 53 54.09 3.35 35.67
N PRO A 54 55.12 4.19 35.87
CA PRO A 54 55.13 5.57 35.37
C PRO A 54 55.17 5.70 33.83
N ILE A 55 55.67 4.68 33.14
CA ILE A 55 55.77 4.66 31.68
C ILE A 55 54.42 4.31 31.07
N GLY A 56 53.69 3.36 31.68
CA GLY A 56 52.30 3.09 31.35
C GLY A 56 51.41 4.33 31.53
N ASP A 57 51.62 5.10 32.60
CA ASP A 57 50.91 6.36 32.86
C ASP A 57 51.24 7.45 31.83
N THR A 58 52.51 7.52 31.40
CA THR A 58 52.95 8.49 30.38
C THR A 58 52.41 8.14 28.99
N ILE A 59 52.42 6.85 28.62
CA ILE A 59 51.89 6.36 27.35
C ILE A 59 50.37 6.53 27.31
N SER A 60 49.67 6.13 28.37
CA SER A 60 48.20 6.28 28.44
C SER A 60 47.77 7.76 28.49
N GLY A 61 48.51 8.61 29.20
CA GLY A 61 48.28 10.05 29.23
C GLY A 61 48.47 10.73 27.87
N LEU A 62 49.50 10.33 27.11
CA LEU A 62 49.75 10.83 25.76
C LEU A 62 48.72 10.31 24.74
N MET A 63 48.24 9.06 24.90
CA MET A 63 47.28 8.45 23.97
C MET A 63 45.84 8.96 24.14
N ASN A 64 45.46 9.41 25.33
CA ASN A 64 44.09 9.81 25.64
C ASN A 64 43.51 10.89 24.69
N PRO A 65 44.22 11.98 24.34
CA PRO A 65 43.72 12.96 23.36
C PRO A 65 43.50 12.39 21.96
N PHE A 66 44.33 11.44 21.51
CA PHE A 66 44.20 10.81 20.19
C PHE A 66 43.00 9.85 20.15
N ILE A 67 42.79 9.09 21.23
CA ILE A 67 41.61 8.23 21.39
C ILE A 67 40.33 9.09 21.40
N ALA A 68 40.34 10.20 22.14
CA ALA A 68 39.21 11.12 22.19
C ALA A 68 38.91 11.75 20.82
N MET A 69 39.94 12.22 20.09
CA MET A 69 39.77 12.77 18.74
C MET A 69 39.22 11.74 17.76
N SER A 70 39.75 10.50 17.80
CA SER A 70 39.24 9.39 16.99
C SER A 70 37.76 9.10 17.30
N GLY A 71 37.39 9.08 18.58
CA GLY A 71 36.02 8.87 19.03
C GLY A 71 35.04 9.92 18.49
N VAL A 72 35.40 11.21 18.56
CA VAL A 72 34.57 12.31 18.04
C VAL A 72 34.37 12.18 16.53
N ILE A 73 35.44 11.85 15.79
CA ILE A 73 35.36 11.73 14.34
C ILE A 73 34.50 10.53 13.92
N VAL A 74 34.72 9.35 14.52
CA VAL A 74 33.92 8.15 14.24
C VAL A 74 32.45 8.39 14.56
N THR A 75 32.17 9.04 15.70
CA THR A 75 30.80 9.38 16.10
C THR A 75 30.16 10.39 15.15
N GLY A 76 30.90 11.42 14.72
CA GLY A 76 30.43 12.39 13.73
C GLY A 76 30.12 11.75 12.37
N LEU A 77 30.97 10.81 11.92
CA LEU A 77 30.73 10.05 10.70
C LEU A 77 29.52 9.12 10.83
N ALA A 78 29.35 8.47 11.98
CA ALA A 78 28.18 7.64 12.24
C ALA A 78 26.89 8.45 12.14
N PHE A 79 26.84 9.63 12.77
CA PHE A 79 25.68 10.53 12.66
C PHE A 79 25.47 11.06 11.25
N TYR A 80 26.53 11.35 10.51
CA TYR A 80 26.41 11.77 9.11
C TYR A 80 25.78 10.70 8.23
N ILE A 81 26.23 9.45 8.35
CA ILE A 81 25.67 8.31 7.61
C ILE A 81 24.21 8.07 8.02
N GLN A 82 23.91 8.12 9.32
CA GLN A 82 22.54 8.01 9.83
C GLN A 82 21.63 9.11 9.26
N TYR A 83 22.09 10.37 9.24
CA TYR A 83 21.35 11.48 8.65
C TYR A 83 21.06 11.26 7.15
N LYS A 84 22.08 10.85 6.38
CA LYS A 84 21.93 10.54 4.95
C LYS A 84 20.92 9.41 4.72
N ALA A 85 21.00 8.34 5.51
CA ALA A 85 20.06 7.22 5.44
C ALA A 85 18.62 7.65 5.77
N ASN A 86 18.42 8.47 6.80
CA ASN A 86 17.11 8.99 7.18
C ASN A 86 16.48 9.85 6.08
N LYS A 87 17.28 10.69 5.41
CA LYS A 87 16.81 11.49 4.27
C LYS A 87 16.31 10.58 3.13
N GLN A 88 17.11 9.58 2.76
CA GLN A 88 16.74 8.64 1.71
C GLN A 88 15.51 7.80 2.08
N GLN A 89 15.41 7.35 3.34
CA GLN A 89 14.26 6.60 3.85
C GLN A 89 12.97 7.43 3.77
N ARG A 90 13.04 8.72 4.13
CA ARG A 90 11.90 9.64 4.02
C ARG A 90 11.43 9.80 2.57
N GLU A 91 12.35 9.95 1.63
CA GLU A 91 11.99 10.06 0.20
C GLU A 91 11.31 8.79 -0.32
N PHE A 92 11.77 7.60 0.09
CA PHE A 92 11.10 6.35 -0.24
C PHE A 92 9.71 6.25 0.38
N PHE A 93 9.58 6.61 1.65
CA PHE A 93 8.30 6.60 2.36
C PHE A 93 7.27 7.54 1.73
N GLU A 94 7.67 8.75 1.34
CA GLU A 94 6.78 9.70 0.66
C GLU A 94 6.29 9.15 -0.71
N LYS A 95 7.19 8.51 -1.47
CA LYS A 95 6.83 7.88 -2.75
C LYS A 95 5.87 6.70 -2.56
N GLU A 96 6.10 5.87 -1.55
CA GLU A 96 5.25 4.73 -1.23
C GLU A 96 3.85 5.19 -0.80
N GLN A 97 3.76 6.17 0.11
CA GLN A 97 2.48 6.77 0.52
C GLN A 97 1.69 7.33 -0.66
N LYS A 98 2.36 8.05 -1.57
CA LYS A 98 1.71 8.59 -2.76
C LYS A 98 1.15 7.48 -3.65
N SER A 99 1.93 6.41 -3.85
CA SER A 99 1.52 5.27 -4.68
C SER A 99 0.35 4.50 -4.06
N ASN A 100 0.41 4.24 -2.75
CA ASN A 100 -0.67 3.61 -2.00
C ASN A 100 -1.95 4.46 -2.01
N LYS A 101 -1.85 5.79 -1.89
CA LYS A 101 -3.01 6.68 -1.99
C LYS A 101 -3.69 6.62 -3.35
N ILE A 102 -2.91 6.57 -4.44
CA ILE A 102 -3.45 6.45 -5.80
C ILE A 102 -4.16 5.10 -5.95
N LEU A 103 -3.51 4.02 -5.53
CA LEU A 103 -4.10 2.68 -5.59
C LEU A 103 -5.42 2.59 -4.82
N LEU A 104 -5.46 3.12 -3.59
CA LEU A 104 -6.67 3.13 -2.76
C LEU A 104 -7.79 3.95 -3.41
N GLN A 105 -7.46 5.09 -4.01
CA GLN A 105 -8.43 5.93 -4.70
C GLN A 105 -9.03 5.20 -5.91
N ASP A 106 -8.20 4.52 -6.71
CA ASP A 106 -8.67 3.71 -7.83
C ASP A 106 -9.54 2.54 -7.36
N GLN A 107 -9.18 1.89 -6.25
CA GLN A 107 -10.00 0.82 -5.65
C GLN A 107 -11.38 1.33 -5.23
N ILE A 108 -11.44 2.46 -4.51
CA ILE A 108 -12.70 3.08 -4.08
C ILE A 108 -13.55 3.47 -5.29
N TYR A 109 -12.93 4.05 -6.32
CA TYR A 109 -13.64 4.43 -7.54
C TYR A 109 -14.29 3.22 -8.22
N ASN A 110 -13.52 2.14 -8.42
CA ASN A 110 -14.01 0.91 -9.04
C ASN A 110 -15.07 0.21 -8.18
N GLN A 111 -14.93 0.25 -6.85
CA GLN A 111 -15.91 -0.30 -5.92
C GLN A 111 -17.23 0.50 -5.97
N ASN A 112 -17.16 1.84 -5.94
CA ASN A 112 -18.35 2.67 -6.01
C ASN A 112 -19.11 2.47 -7.33
N ARG A 113 -18.39 2.34 -8.45
CA ARG A 113 -19.01 2.04 -9.74
C ARG A 113 -19.71 0.69 -9.74
N GLN A 114 -19.09 -0.34 -9.17
CA GLN A 114 -19.73 -1.66 -9.03
C GLN A 114 -20.96 -1.59 -8.12
N ASN A 115 -20.87 -0.90 -6.99
CA ASN A 115 -22.00 -0.71 -6.07
C ASN A 115 -23.17 0.01 -6.77
N GLN A 116 -22.90 1.05 -7.56
CA GLN A 116 -23.93 1.75 -8.33
C GLN A 116 -24.62 0.83 -9.34
N ILE A 117 -23.86 0.01 -10.06
CA ILE A 117 -24.41 -0.97 -11.01
C ILE A 117 -25.27 -2.00 -10.27
N GLN A 118 -24.78 -2.56 -9.16
CA GLN A 118 -25.52 -3.53 -8.37
C GLN A 118 -26.83 -2.95 -7.80
N GLN A 119 -26.79 -1.70 -7.32
CA GLN A 119 -27.99 -1.00 -6.84
C GLN A 119 -29.02 -0.83 -7.96
N PHE A 120 -28.57 -0.40 -9.14
CA PHE A 120 -29.43 -0.29 -10.32
C PHE A 120 -30.03 -1.66 -10.71
N GLU A 121 -29.20 -2.70 -10.80
CA GLU A 121 -29.65 -4.05 -11.16
C GLU A 121 -30.69 -4.56 -10.15
N SER A 122 -30.45 -4.39 -8.85
CA SER A 122 -31.40 -4.79 -7.80
C SER A 122 -32.74 -4.08 -7.95
N GLN A 123 -32.73 -2.76 -8.14
CA GLN A 123 -33.96 -1.98 -8.34
C GLN A 123 -34.69 -2.35 -9.63
N PHE A 124 -33.94 -2.60 -10.71
CA PHE A 124 -34.49 -3.03 -11.99
C PHE A 124 -35.20 -4.38 -11.88
N TYR A 125 -34.58 -5.37 -11.24
CA TYR A 125 -35.20 -6.68 -11.04
C TYR A 125 -36.42 -6.61 -10.12
N GLU A 126 -36.41 -5.72 -9.12
CA GLU A 126 -37.57 -5.48 -8.26
C GLU A 126 -38.75 -4.89 -9.06
N MET A 127 -38.50 -3.90 -9.91
CA MET A 127 -39.52 -3.34 -10.81
C MET A 127 -40.07 -4.40 -11.77
N LEU A 128 -39.21 -5.23 -12.36
CA LEU A 128 -39.66 -6.33 -13.22
C LEU A 128 -40.53 -7.34 -12.47
N LYS A 129 -40.15 -7.66 -11.23
CA LYS A 129 -40.92 -8.55 -10.37
C LYS A 129 -42.30 -7.98 -10.06
N LEU A 130 -42.35 -6.70 -9.65
CA LEU A 130 -43.61 -6.00 -9.37
C LEU A 130 -44.49 -5.91 -10.62
N HIS A 131 -43.92 -5.62 -11.78
CA HIS A 131 -44.66 -5.59 -13.04
C HIS A 131 -45.26 -6.95 -13.39
N ARG A 132 -44.48 -8.03 -13.24
CA ARG A 132 -44.97 -9.41 -13.43
C ARG A 132 -46.09 -9.74 -12.45
N GLU A 133 -45.98 -9.32 -11.20
CA GLU A 133 -47.00 -9.50 -10.16
C GLU A 133 -48.27 -8.73 -10.51
N ASN A 134 -48.18 -7.44 -10.84
CA ASN A 134 -49.30 -6.62 -11.30
C ASN A 134 -50.02 -7.26 -12.50
N ILE A 135 -49.29 -7.72 -13.52
CA ILE A 135 -49.87 -8.42 -14.68
C ILE A 135 -50.59 -9.70 -14.27
N THR A 136 -50.06 -10.43 -13.29
CA THR A 136 -50.63 -11.70 -12.84
C THR A 136 -51.90 -11.44 -12.02
N GLU A 137 -51.92 -10.38 -11.21
CA GLU A 137 -53.04 -9.99 -10.35
C GLU A 137 -54.15 -9.23 -11.07
N MET A 138 -53.94 -8.78 -12.32
CA MET A 138 -55.01 -8.16 -13.11
C MET A 138 -56.19 -9.11 -13.26
N LYS A 139 -57.39 -8.61 -12.97
CA LYS A 139 -58.67 -9.30 -13.17
C LYS A 139 -59.63 -8.36 -13.86
N ILE A 140 -60.36 -8.86 -14.86
CA ILE A 140 -61.45 -8.12 -15.49
C ILE A 140 -62.69 -9.01 -15.50
N ASN A 141 -63.78 -8.44 -15.01
CA ASN A 141 -65.08 -9.09 -14.98
C ASN A 141 -65.75 -8.82 -16.32
N GLY A 142 -65.89 -9.86 -17.12
CA GLY A 142 -66.57 -9.85 -18.41
C GLY A 142 -67.91 -10.56 -18.33
N TYR A 143 -68.65 -10.50 -19.43
CA TYR A 143 -69.86 -11.29 -19.60
C TYR A 143 -69.68 -12.17 -20.83
N ASP A 144 -69.95 -13.46 -20.66
CA ASP A 144 -70.01 -14.43 -21.75
C ASP A 144 -71.49 -14.75 -22.03
N PHE A 145 -71.82 -15.00 -23.29
CA PHE A 145 -73.20 -15.31 -23.69
C PHE A 145 -73.25 -16.77 -24.13
N GLU A 146 -74.02 -17.59 -23.41
CA GLU A 146 -74.27 -18.97 -23.80
C GLU A 146 -75.59 -19.07 -24.55
N GLU A 147 -75.55 -19.74 -25.70
CA GLU A 147 -76.74 -20.05 -26.51
C GLU A 147 -77.48 -21.22 -25.84
N VAL A 148 -78.73 -20.98 -25.45
CA VAL A 148 -79.63 -21.99 -24.88
C VAL A 148 -80.86 -22.08 -25.78
N ASP A 149 -81.53 -23.23 -25.83
CA ASP A 149 -82.63 -23.60 -26.76
C ASP A 149 -83.75 -22.55 -26.99
N ASN A 150 -83.85 -21.48 -26.19
CA ASN A 150 -84.81 -20.39 -26.37
C ASN A 150 -84.26 -18.97 -26.06
N GLY A 151 -82.95 -18.74 -26.19
CA GLY A 151 -82.34 -17.41 -26.10
C GLY A 151 -80.91 -17.38 -25.55
N LEU A 152 -80.30 -16.20 -25.54
CA LEU A 152 -78.96 -15.97 -24.98
C LEU A 152 -79.03 -15.80 -23.46
N LYS A 153 -78.26 -16.60 -22.72
CA LYS A 153 -78.12 -16.45 -21.26
C LYS A 153 -76.77 -15.83 -20.92
N ARG A 154 -76.80 -14.67 -20.26
CA ARG A 154 -75.61 -13.94 -19.79
C ARG A 154 -75.00 -14.66 -18.59
N ARG A 155 -73.71 -15.02 -18.66
CA ARG A 155 -72.92 -15.50 -17.51
C ARG A 155 -71.80 -14.53 -17.20
N GLU A 156 -71.56 -14.28 -15.92
CA GLU A 156 -70.37 -13.55 -15.46
C GLU A 156 -69.14 -14.45 -15.67
N LYS A 157 -68.09 -13.89 -16.27
CA LYS A 157 -66.84 -14.59 -16.53
C LYS A 157 -65.68 -13.70 -16.14
N ASP A 158 -64.97 -14.10 -15.09
CA ASP A 158 -63.77 -13.42 -14.66
C ASP A 158 -62.58 -13.96 -15.47
N THR A 159 -61.89 -13.05 -16.14
CA THR A 159 -60.63 -13.37 -16.83
C THR A 159 -59.50 -12.75 -16.03
N GLU A 160 -58.43 -13.52 -15.82
CA GLU A 160 -57.34 -13.12 -14.93
C GLU A 160 -55.97 -13.27 -15.61
N GLY A 161 -55.02 -12.46 -15.14
CA GLY A 161 -53.62 -12.56 -15.49
C GLY A 161 -53.33 -12.34 -16.97
N ARG A 162 -52.33 -13.06 -17.50
CA ARG A 162 -51.89 -12.95 -18.91
C ARG A 162 -52.96 -13.31 -19.94
N LYS A 163 -54.01 -14.04 -19.56
CA LYS A 163 -55.12 -14.38 -20.46
C LYS A 163 -56.01 -13.17 -20.78
N LEU A 164 -55.98 -12.12 -19.97
CA LEU A 164 -56.71 -10.88 -20.21
C LEU A 164 -56.31 -10.18 -21.50
N PHE A 165 -55.00 -10.14 -21.79
CA PHE A 165 -54.49 -9.46 -22.98
C PHE A 165 -55.02 -10.12 -24.26
N VAL A 166 -55.11 -11.45 -24.29
CA VAL A 166 -55.66 -12.20 -25.44
C VAL A 166 -57.15 -11.95 -25.61
N VAL A 167 -57.90 -11.90 -24.51
CA VAL A 167 -59.35 -11.60 -24.55
C VAL A 167 -59.60 -10.16 -25.03
N MET A 168 -58.81 -9.19 -24.57
CA MET A 168 -58.92 -7.79 -25.00
C MET A 168 -58.54 -7.58 -26.46
N GLU A 169 -57.49 -8.25 -26.97
CA GLU A 169 -57.11 -8.18 -28.38
C GLU A 169 -58.21 -8.71 -29.30
N GLY A 170 -58.84 -9.84 -28.95
CA GLY A 170 -59.98 -10.37 -29.71
C GLY A 170 -61.19 -9.41 -29.73
N VAL A 171 -61.48 -8.75 -28.62
CA VAL A 171 -62.54 -7.72 -28.55
C VAL A 171 -62.19 -6.51 -29.42
N SER A 172 -60.95 -6.02 -29.38
CA SER A 172 -60.53 -4.86 -30.19
C SER A 172 -60.59 -5.13 -31.70
N GLN A 173 -60.27 -6.35 -32.14
CA GLN A 173 -60.41 -6.74 -33.54
C GLN A 173 -61.88 -6.83 -33.98
N THR A 174 -62.76 -7.30 -33.11
CA THR A 174 -64.20 -7.42 -33.40
C THR A 174 -64.88 -6.05 -33.54
N VAL A 175 -64.47 -5.07 -32.72
CA VAL A 175 -64.99 -3.69 -32.77
C VAL A 175 -64.49 -2.92 -34.01
N SER A 176 -63.35 -3.30 -34.58
CA SER A 176 -62.79 -2.63 -35.78
C SER A 176 -63.39 -3.11 -37.10
N ILE A 177 -64.23 -4.14 -37.08
CA ILE A 177 -64.90 -4.74 -38.26
C ILE A 177 -66.35 -4.26 -38.39
N VAL A 178 -66.79 -3.35 -37.50
CA VAL A 178 -68.07 -2.60 -37.60
C VAL A 178 -67.77 -1.17 -38.03
#